data_AF-A0A367M9H9-F1
#
_entry.id   AF-A0A367M9H9-F1
#
_cell.length_a   1.000
_cell.length_b   1.000
_cell.length_c   1.000
_cell.angle_alpha   90.00
_cell.angle_beta   90.00
_cell.angle_gamma   90.00
#
_symmetry.space_group_name_H-M   'P 1'
#
loop_
_entity.id
_entity.type
_entity.pdbx_description
1 polymer ?
#
loop_
_entity_poly.entity_id
_entity_poly.type
_entity_poly.pdbx_seq_one_letter_code
_entity_poly.pdbx_strand_id
1 'polypeptide(L)'
;MEIPMFASLPLTALRTFESAARQSSFKAAAEELAVTPTAVSHQIRSLEAWLGVPLFQRLPRKVRLTDCGERLFRSLHGALLEISQSVDTLRPQRSVGNLTVSTTPAFAALWLVPRLGRFYAAHPQINLRLDTNCEVLDLHQDASIDLVIRYSLDDHPNFYGLCLFDECFAVYGSPAQVALAAERQPTLISVRWHNSRLYAHGWEAWCAQAGEDWMEGQPVIRQYDEEHYALQAAIAGQG
;
A
#
# COMPACT_ATOMS: atom_id res chain seq x y z
N MET A 1 -0.61 15.60 45.60
CA MET A 1 -0.62 14.61 44.51
C MET A 1 0.03 15.30 43.32
N GLU A 2 1.29 14.99 43.02
CA GLU A 2 1.99 15.56 41.87
C GLU A 2 1.28 15.11 40.59
N ILE A 3 0.84 16.08 39.79
CA ILE A 3 0.29 15.79 38.46
C ILE A 3 1.47 15.34 37.60
N PRO A 4 1.41 14.17 36.94
CA PRO A 4 2.49 13.71 36.09
C PRO A 4 2.83 14.76 35.03
N MET A 5 4.13 15.05 34.88
CA MET A 5 4.69 16.19 34.13
C MET A 5 4.09 16.40 32.73
N PHE A 6 3.69 15.33 32.03
CA PHE A 6 3.18 15.39 30.66
C PHE A 6 1.67 15.18 30.52
N ALA A 7 0.98 14.76 31.59
CA ALA A 7 -0.43 14.37 31.50
C ALA A 7 -1.38 15.53 31.16
N SER A 8 -0.98 16.76 31.45
CA SER A 8 -1.75 17.97 31.17
C SER A 8 -1.38 18.64 29.85
N LEU A 9 -0.39 18.12 29.10
CA LEU A 9 0.15 18.79 27.93
C LEU A 9 -0.77 18.56 26.71
N PRO A 10 -1.30 19.61 26.06
CA PRO A 10 -2.25 19.47 24.96
C PRO A 10 -1.52 19.16 23.64
N LEU A 11 -0.99 17.95 23.49
CA LEU A 11 -0.14 17.52 22.36
C LEU A 11 -0.79 17.76 20.98
N THR A 12 -2.08 17.48 20.84
CA THR A 12 -2.82 17.74 19.58
C THR A 12 -2.87 19.23 19.24
N ALA A 13 -3.08 20.08 20.24
CA ALA A 13 -3.16 21.52 20.05
C ALA A 13 -1.77 22.14 19.77
N LEU A 14 -0.73 21.63 20.43
CA LEU A 14 0.67 21.98 20.16
C LEU A 14 1.09 21.60 18.73
N ARG A 15 0.79 20.37 18.28
CA ARG A 15 1.02 19.94 16.90
C ARG A 15 0.28 20.82 15.89
N THR A 16 -0.97 21.16 16.20
CA THR A 16 -1.79 22.03 15.34
C THR A 16 -1.24 23.46 15.26
N PHE A 17 -0.77 23.99 16.39
CA PHE A 17 -0.11 25.30 16.46
C PHE A 17 1.18 25.33 15.64
N GLU A 18 2.04 24.32 15.75
CA GLU A 18 3.29 24.26 14.98
C GLU A 18 3.03 24.32 13.48
N SER A 19 2.12 23.48 12.97
CA SER A 19 1.77 23.43 11.54
C SER A 19 1.20 24.77 11.06
N ALA A 20 0.26 25.35 11.82
CA ALA A 20 -0.33 26.66 11.51
C ALA A 20 0.69 27.80 11.50
N ALA A 21 1.65 27.77 12.42
CA ALA A 21 2.72 28.75 12.55
C ALA A 21 3.71 28.65 11.37
N ARG A 22 4.19 27.44 11.06
CA ARG A 22 5.15 27.19 9.98
C ARG A 22 4.57 27.57 8.62
N GLN A 23 3.30 27.26 8.38
CA GLN A 23 2.63 27.55 7.11
C GLN A 23 2.02 28.95 7.03
N SER A 24 1.95 29.68 8.15
CA SER A 24 1.26 30.98 8.25
C SER A 24 -0.18 30.94 7.69
N SER A 25 -0.86 29.78 7.81
CA SER A 25 -2.17 29.53 7.23
C SER A 25 -2.90 28.41 7.96
N PHE A 26 -4.10 28.69 8.47
CA PHE A 26 -4.95 27.66 9.09
C PHE A 26 -5.56 26.70 8.08
N LYS A 27 -5.78 27.16 6.84
CA LYS A 27 -6.28 26.28 5.76
C LYS A 27 -5.21 25.25 5.39
N ALA A 28 -3.98 25.71 5.17
CA ALA A 28 -2.89 24.82 4.78
C ALA A 28 -2.49 23.87 5.92
N ALA A 29 -2.59 24.31 7.18
CA ALA A 29 -2.43 23.43 8.33
C ALA A 29 -3.54 22.37 8.45
N ALA A 30 -4.77 22.72 8.09
CA ALA A 30 -5.88 21.77 8.08
C ALA A 30 -5.68 20.69 7.01
N GLU A 31 -5.22 21.09 5.82
CA GLU A 31 -4.84 20.18 4.74
C GLU A 31 -3.69 19.25 5.16
N GLU A 32 -2.61 19.78 5.75
CA GLU A 32 -1.48 18.98 6.25
C GLU A 32 -1.90 17.95 7.30
N LEU A 33 -2.75 18.36 8.25
CA LEU A 33 -3.13 17.53 9.38
C LEU A 33 -4.36 16.64 9.09
N ALA A 34 -4.87 16.65 7.86
CA ALA A 34 -6.07 15.92 7.43
C ALA A 34 -7.30 16.18 8.33
N VAL A 35 -7.53 17.46 8.69
CA VAL A 35 -8.66 17.89 9.51
C VAL A 35 -9.39 19.08 8.87
N THR A 36 -10.50 19.52 9.45
CA THR A 36 -11.21 20.70 8.96
C THR A 36 -10.56 22.01 9.44
N PRO A 37 -10.63 23.12 8.68
CA PRO A 37 -10.18 24.43 9.16
C PRO A 37 -10.83 24.88 10.47
N THR A 38 -12.08 24.45 10.71
CA THR A 38 -12.79 24.68 11.97
C THR A 38 -12.13 23.93 13.14
N ALA A 39 -11.70 22.68 12.93
CA ALA A 39 -10.97 21.91 13.93
C ALA A 39 -9.62 22.56 14.27
N VAL A 40 -8.88 23.04 13.26
CA VAL A 40 -7.63 23.81 13.48
C VAL A 40 -7.91 25.03 14.35
N SER A 41 -8.91 25.84 13.97
CA SER A 41 -9.28 27.04 14.71
C SER A 41 -9.67 26.75 16.17
N HIS A 42 -10.37 25.64 16.40
CA HIS A 42 -10.74 25.19 17.74
C HIS A 42 -9.52 24.78 18.58
N GLN A 43 -8.60 24.00 18.00
CA GLN A 43 -7.37 23.57 18.68
C GLN A 43 -6.49 24.77 19.06
N ILE A 44 -6.31 25.73 18.14
CA ILE A 44 -5.55 26.96 18.43
C ILE A 44 -6.20 27.74 19.59
N ARG A 45 -7.52 27.95 19.54
CA ARG A 45 -8.23 28.67 20.60
C ARG A 45 -8.11 27.95 21.95
N SER A 46 -8.18 26.62 21.95
CA SER A 46 -8.00 25.82 23.17
C SER A 46 -6.59 25.95 23.73
N LEU A 47 -5.56 26.00 22.87
CA LEU A 47 -4.18 26.18 23.31
C LEU A 47 -3.95 27.58 23.88
N GLU A 48 -4.45 28.63 23.21
CA GLU A 48 -4.39 30.01 23.70
C GLU A 48 -5.11 30.16 25.04
N ALA A 49 -6.26 29.50 25.23
CA ALA A 49 -6.98 29.49 26.49
C ALA A 49 -6.20 28.76 27.60
N TRP A 50 -5.56 27.62 27.27
CA TRP A 50 -4.75 26.87 28.21
C TRP A 50 -3.48 27.64 28.65
N LEU A 51 -2.85 28.38 27.73
CA LEU A 51 -1.69 29.23 28.01
C LEU A 51 -2.05 30.59 28.63
N GLY A 52 -3.29 31.03 28.48
CA GLY A 52 -3.75 32.36 28.90
C GLY A 52 -3.21 33.52 28.05
N VAL A 53 -2.62 33.24 26.88
CA VAL A 53 -2.03 34.27 25.99
C VAL A 53 -2.35 33.98 24.52
N PRO A 54 -2.55 35.02 23.69
CA PRO A 54 -2.72 34.85 22.26
C PRO A 54 -1.38 34.48 21.60
N LEU A 55 -1.43 33.53 20.68
CA LEU A 55 -0.29 33.07 19.90
C LEU A 55 -0.33 33.61 18.47
N PHE A 56 -1.52 33.96 17.96
CA PHE A 56 -1.70 34.54 16.64
C PHE A 56 -2.35 35.93 16.68
N GLN A 57 -1.91 36.79 15.77
CA GLN A 57 -2.56 38.05 15.43
C GLN A 57 -3.71 37.80 14.45
N ARG A 58 -4.89 38.38 14.74
CA ARG A 58 -6.05 38.30 13.85
C ARG A 58 -5.93 39.38 12.76
N LEU A 59 -5.49 38.99 11.57
CA LEU A 59 -5.48 39.87 10.39
C LEU A 59 -6.51 39.37 9.35
N PRO A 60 -7.11 40.26 8.55
CA PRO A 60 -8.22 39.90 7.64
C PRO A 60 -7.89 38.84 6.57
N ARG A 61 -6.61 38.64 6.24
CA ARG A 61 -6.15 37.73 5.17
C ARG A 61 -4.85 37.00 5.45
N LYS A 62 -4.28 37.17 6.64
CA LYS A 62 -2.99 36.58 7.00
C LYS A 62 -3.03 36.09 8.44
N VAL A 63 -2.27 35.04 8.71
CA VAL A 63 -1.98 34.59 10.06
C VAL A 63 -0.55 35.04 10.37
N ARG A 64 -0.35 35.72 11.49
CA ARG A 64 0.97 36.11 12.00
C ARG A 64 1.09 35.71 13.46
N LEU A 65 2.29 35.32 13.88
CA LEU A 65 2.55 35.03 15.28
C LEU A 65 2.59 36.32 16.12
N THR A 66 2.22 36.21 17.38
CA THR A 66 2.59 37.18 18.42
C THR A 66 4.02 36.91 18.90
N ASP A 67 4.61 37.79 19.70
CA ASP A 67 5.92 37.53 20.32
C ASP A 67 5.91 36.24 21.17
N CYS A 68 4.81 35.95 21.86
CA CYS A 68 4.61 34.69 22.57
C CYS A 68 4.52 33.50 21.60
N GLY A 69 3.81 33.67 20.48
CA GLY A 69 3.74 32.69 19.40
C GLY A 69 5.11 32.36 18.81
N GLU A 70 5.94 33.37 18.51
CA GLU A 70 7.28 33.17 17.98
C GLU A 70 8.21 32.45 18.97
N ARG A 71 8.10 32.78 20.26
CA ARG A 71 8.87 32.10 21.32
C ARG A 71 8.47 30.63 21.43
N LEU A 72 7.16 30.35 21.45
CA LEU A 72 6.66 28.97 21.52
C LEU A 72 7.06 28.20 20.26
N PHE A 73 6.91 28.79 19.08
CA PHE A 73 7.24 28.14 17.81
C PHE A 73 8.71 27.71 17.75
N ARG A 74 9.65 28.59 18.12
CA ARG A 74 11.09 28.27 18.13
C ARG A 74 11.43 27.05 18.99
N SER A 75 10.84 26.95 20.18
CA SER A 75 11.10 25.82 21.09
C SER A 75 10.35 24.56 20.65
N LEU A 76 9.09 24.70 20.24
CA LEU A 76 8.22 23.57 19.94
C LEU A 76 8.60 22.88 18.63
N HIS A 77 8.96 23.65 17.60
CA HIS A 77 9.39 23.12 16.32
C HIS A 77 10.64 22.23 16.47
N GLY A 78 11.64 22.70 17.22
CA GLY A 78 12.84 21.90 17.52
C GLY A 78 12.53 20.62 18.28
N ALA A 79 11.72 20.69 19.34
CA ALA A 79 11.33 19.51 20.12
C ALA A 79 10.53 18.48 19.30
N LEU A 80 9.59 18.93 18.46
CA LEU A 80 8.84 18.02 17.59
C LEU A 80 9.73 17.42 16.49
N LEU A 81 10.72 18.17 16.00
CA LEU A 81 11.72 17.66 15.07
C LEU A 81 12.59 16.57 15.71
N GLU A 82 13.07 16.77 16.95
CA GLU A 82 13.85 15.77 17.68
C GLU A 82 13.05 14.49 17.93
N ILE A 83 11.77 14.63 18.31
CA ILE A 83 10.85 13.48 18.44
C ILE A 83 10.69 12.78 17.09
N SER A 84 10.45 13.52 16.00
CA SER A 84 10.31 12.96 14.66
C SER A 84 11.56 12.19 14.25
N GLN A 85 12.75 12.78 14.42
CA GLN A 85 14.02 12.15 14.09
C GLN A 85 14.25 10.88 14.92
N SER A 86 13.95 10.91 16.22
CA SER A 86 14.07 9.74 17.10
C SER A 86 13.14 8.61 16.65
N VAL A 87 11.89 8.94 16.30
CA VAL A 87 10.94 7.96 15.75
C VAL A 87 11.41 7.44 14.39
N ASP A 88 11.94 8.31 13.52
CA ASP A 88 12.48 7.94 12.22
C ASP A 88 13.70 7.01 12.33
N THR A 89 14.52 7.11 13.40
CA THR A 89 15.61 6.14 13.64
C THR A 89 15.11 4.73 13.96
N LEU A 90 13.87 4.60 14.43
CA LEU A 90 13.23 3.31 14.70
C LEU A 90 12.53 2.76 13.46
N ARG A 91 12.30 3.60 12.44
CA ARG A 91 11.77 3.14 11.15
C ARG A 91 12.88 2.40 10.39
N PRO A 92 12.55 1.33 9.65
CA PRO A 92 13.52 0.65 8.80
C PRO A 92 14.17 1.69 7.86
N GLN A 93 15.46 1.99 8.06
CA GLN A 93 16.16 2.87 7.14
C GLN A 93 16.20 2.18 5.77
N ARG A 94 15.82 2.92 4.72
CA ARG A 94 16.16 2.58 3.33
C ARG A 94 17.68 2.59 3.20
N SER A 95 18.30 1.47 3.56
CA SER A 95 19.74 1.26 3.42
C SER A 95 20.08 1.35 1.94
N VAL A 96 21.00 2.24 1.59
CA VAL A 96 21.50 2.41 0.22
C VAL A 96 21.92 1.05 -0.33
N GLY A 97 21.25 0.61 -1.39
CA GLY A 97 21.48 -0.69 -2.01
C GLY A 97 20.50 -1.79 -1.62
N ASN A 98 19.66 -1.65 -0.60
CA ASN A 98 18.57 -2.61 -0.37
C ASN A 98 17.27 -2.12 -1.02
N LEU A 99 16.62 -2.97 -1.81
CA LEU A 99 15.34 -2.71 -2.47
C LEU A 99 14.32 -3.76 -2.05
N THR A 100 13.29 -3.37 -1.32
CA THR A 100 12.18 -4.26 -0.97
C THR A 100 11.07 -4.14 -2.01
N VAL A 101 10.81 -5.23 -2.73
CA VAL A 101 9.73 -5.32 -3.72
C VAL A 101 8.66 -6.25 -3.19
N SER A 102 7.44 -5.73 -3.07
CA SER A 102 6.28 -6.54 -2.78
C SER A 102 5.60 -7.01 -4.05
N THR A 103 5.30 -8.30 -4.19
CA THR A 103 4.60 -8.88 -5.34
C THR A 103 3.72 -10.08 -4.94
N THR A 104 2.95 -10.67 -5.85
CA THR A 104 2.19 -11.90 -5.56
C THR A 104 3.13 -13.11 -5.53
N PRO A 105 2.86 -14.15 -4.73
CA PRO A 105 3.71 -15.34 -4.65
C PRO A 105 3.98 -16.00 -6.00
N ALA A 106 2.93 -16.16 -6.83
CA ALA A 106 3.08 -16.74 -8.17
C ALA A 106 3.93 -15.89 -9.11
N PHE A 107 3.75 -14.56 -9.11
CA PHE A 107 4.57 -13.68 -9.94
C PHE A 107 6.05 -13.74 -9.51
N ALA A 108 6.30 -13.74 -8.20
CA ALA A 108 7.63 -13.92 -7.66
C ALA A 108 8.27 -15.23 -8.14
N ALA A 109 7.59 -16.36 -7.91
CA ALA A 109 8.14 -17.69 -8.16
C ALA A 109 8.28 -18.01 -9.65
N LEU A 110 7.26 -17.71 -10.46
CA LEU A 110 7.17 -18.16 -11.85
C LEU A 110 7.81 -17.17 -12.83
N TRP A 111 7.85 -15.88 -12.50
CA TRP A 111 8.36 -14.85 -13.41
C TRP A 111 9.60 -14.12 -12.89
N LEU A 112 9.55 -13.55 -11.68
CA LEU A 112 10.57 -12.61 -11.21
C LEU A 112 11.87 -13.31 -10.77
N VAL A 113 11.80 -14.25 -9.81
CA VAL A 113 12.96 -14.95 -9.25
C VAL A 113 13.83 -15.61 -10.32
N PRO A 114 13.27 -16.33 -11.33
CA PRO A 114 14.07 -16.92 -12.40
C PRO A 114 14.87 -15.89 -13.21
N ARG A 115 14.48 -14.60 -13.16
CA ARG A 115 15.10 -13.51 -13.91
C ARG A 115 16.02 -12.65 -13.05
N LEU A 116 16.06 -12.84 -11.72
CA LEU A 116 16.89 -12.01 -10.84
C LEU A 116 18.39 -12.22 -11.06
N GLY A 117 18.84 -13.38 -11.55
CA GLY A 117 20.25 -13.63 -11.82
C GLY A 117 20.88 -12.60 -12.79
N ARG A 118 20.18 -12.27 -13.89
CA ARG A 118 20.64 -11.22 -14.83
C ARG A 118 20.54 -9.81 -14.22
N PHE A 119 19.57 -9.58 -13.35
CA PHE A 119 19.42 -8.30 -12.66
C PHE A 119 20.58 -8.06 -11.70
N TYR A 120 20.92 -9.02 -10.86
CA TYR A 120 22.07 -8.92 -9.95
C TYR A 120 23.40 -8.77 -10.69
N ALA A 121 23.55 -9.40 -11.87
CA ALA A 121 24.74 -9.21 -12.70
C ALA A 121 24.84 -7.78 -13.26
N ALA A 122 23.72 -7.17 -13.66
CA ALA A 122 23.68 -5.80 -14.18
C ALA A 122 23.74 -4.72 -13.08
N HIS A 123 23.25 -5.03 -11.88
CA HIS A 123 23.14 -4.11 -10.76
C HIS A 123 23.66 -4.74 -9.44
N PRO A 124 24.98 -5.05 -9.35
CA PRO A 124 25.55 -5.78 -8.21
C PRO A 124 25.47 -5.04 -6.87
N GLN A 125 25.27 -3.72 -6.90
CA GLN A 125 25.08 -2.88 -5.72
C GLN A 125 23.66 -2.95 -5.13
N ILE A 126 22.71 -3.58 -5.83
CA ILE A 126 21.32 -3.69 -5.39
C ILE A 126 21.08 -5.09 -4.83
N ASN A 127 20.83 -5.15 -3.54
CA ASN A 127 20.32 -6.30 -2.82
C ASN A 127 18.79 -6.25 -2.74
N LEU A 128 18.13 -7.22 -3.35
CA LEU A 128 16.68 -7.22 -3.51
C LEU A 128 16.05 -8.13 -2.45
N ARG A 129 15.11 -7.59 -1.68
CA ARG A 129 14.24 -8.35 -0.77
C ARG A 129 12.87 -8.50 -1.41
N LEU A 130 12.39 -9.74 -1.52
CA LEU A 130 11.02 -10.01 -1.93
C LEU A 130 10.13 -10.14 -0.70
N ASP A 131 9.01 -9.44 -0.75
CA ASP A 131 7.88 -9.65 0.14
C ASP A 131 6.70 -10.16 -0.68
N THR A 132 6.27 -11.39 -0.42
CA THR A 132 5.21 -12.03 -1.20
C THR A 132 3.95 -12.15 -0.37
N ASN A 133 2.95 -11.33 -0.70
CA ASN A 133 1.62 -11.38 -0.12
C ASN A 133 0.59 -10.87 -1.14
N CYS A 134 -0.68 -11.19 -0.90
CA CYS A 134 -1.80 -10.76 -1.74
C CYS A 134 -2.63 -9.65 -1.08
N GLU A 135 -2.14 -9.05 0.00
CA GLU A 135 -2.83 -7.97 0.70
C GLU A 135 -2.71 -6.64 -0.07
N VAL A 136 -3.72 -5.79 0.09
CA VAL A 136 -3.69 -4.41 -0.39
C VAL A 136 -2.82 -3.62 0.57
N LEU A 137 -1.59 -3.33 0.15
CA LEU A 137 -0.62 -2.60 0.96
C LEU A 137 -0.79 -1.10 0.79
N ASP A 138 -0.78 -0.37 1.91
CA ASP A 138 -0.67 1.09 1.90
C ASP A 138 0.80 1.49 2.06
N LEU A 139 1.45 1.83 0.94
CA LEU A 139 2.84 2.29 0.93
C LEU A 139 3.06 3.60 1.69
N HIS A 140 2.01 4.36 2.01
CA HIS A 140 2.13 5.54 2.88
C HIS A 140 2.27 5.14 4.36
N GLN A 141 1.78 3.94 4.73
CA GLN A 141 1.83 3.43 6.10
C GLN A 141 2.99 2.44 6.32
N ASP A 142 3.36 1.67 5.30
CA ASP A 142 4.49 0.73 5.36
C ASP A 142 5.69 1.24 4.56
N ALA A 143 6.58 1.95 5.25
CA ALA A 143 7.82 2.48 4.68
C ALA A 143 8.90 1.40 4.41
N SER A 144 8.66 0.14 4.78
CA SER A 144 9.63 -0.95 4.57
C SER A 144 9.63 -1.50 3.13
N ILE A 145 8.61 -1.15 2.35
CA ILE A 145 8.41 -1.57 0.96
C ILE A 145 8.71 -0.39 0.03
N ASP A 146 9.57 -0.62 -0.97
CA ASP A 146 9.97 0.42 -1.92
C ASP A 146 9.10 0.40 -3.19
N LEU A 147 8.70 -0.78 -3.66
CA LEU A 147 7.92 -0.99 -4.88
C LEU A 147 6.87 -2.07 -4.68
N VAL A 148 5.74 -1.93 -5.39
CA VAL A 148 4.65 -2.92 -5.40
C VAL A 148 4.35 -3.30 -6.84
N ILE A 149 4.31 -4.61 -7.11
CA ILE A 149 3.88 -5.18 -8.38
C ILE A 149 2.62 -5.98 -8.11
N ARG A 150 1.48 -5.55 -8.67
CA ARG A 150 0.17 -6.17 -8.52
C ARG A 150 -0.61 -6.08 -9.84
N TYR A 151 -1.60 -6.95 -9.96
CA TYR A 151 -2.67 -6.78 -10.93
C TYR A 151 -3.59 -5.67 -10.46
N SER A 152 -3.94 -4.74 -11.35
CA SER A 152 -4.98 -3.75 -11.08
C SER A 152 -5.84 -3.55 -12.31
N LEU A 153 -7.15 -3.46 -12.08
CA LEU A 153 -8.11 -2.93 -13.05
C LEU A 153 -8.48 -1.47 -12.72
N ASP A 154 -7.99 -0.96 -11.58
CA ASP A 154 -8.37 0.31 -10.99
C ASP A 154 -7.21 1.32 -11.04
N ASP A 155 -7.57 2.59 -11.18
CA ASP A 155 -6.63 3.70 -11.01
C ASP A 155 -6.39 3.98 -9.52
N HIS A 156 -5.13 4.14 -9.14
CA HIS A 156 -4.73 4.47 -7.78
C HIS A 156 -4.18 5.90 -7.70
N PRO A 157 -5.01 6.93 -7.46
CA PRO A 157 -4.62 8.33 -7.59
C PRO A 157 -3.53 8.80 -6.62
N ASN A 158 -3.32 8.05 -5.53
CA ASN A 158 -2.33 8.35 -4.50
C ASN A 158 -0.98 7.65 -4.73
N PHE A 159 -0.83 6.92 -5.83
CA PHE A 159 0.41 6.22 -6.21
C PHE A 159 0.82 6.59 -7.63
N TYR A 160 2.13 6.61 -7.87
CA TYR A 160 2.65 6.58 -9.23
C TYR A 160 2.54 5.15 -9.76
N GLY A 161 1.63 4.93 -10.71
CA GLY A 161 1.44 3.65 -11.37
C GLY A 161 2.13 3.61 -12.74
N LEU A 162 2.77 2.49 -13.06
CA LEU A 162 3.28 2.19 -14.39
C LEU A 162 2.73 0.83 -14.83
N CYS A 163 1.98 0.79 -15.93
CA CYS A 163 1.59 -0.47 -16.55
C CYS A 163 2.84 -1.13 -17.15
N LEU A 164 3.18 -2.33 -16.68
CA LEU A 164 4.33 -3.09 -17.18
C LEU A 164 3.98 -3.89 -18.44
N PHE A 165 2.83 -4.56 -18.43
CA PHE A 165 2.28 -5.34 -19.54
C PHE A 165 0.87 -5.82 -19.19
N ASP A 166 0.10 -6.17 -20.23
CA ASP A 166 -1.18 -6.85 -20.09
C ASP A 166 -0.99 -8.36 -19.85
N GLU A 167 -1.86 -8.95 -19.04
CA GLU A 167 -1.91 -10.40 -18.84
C GLU A 167 -3.14 -10.97 -19.57
N CYS A 168 -3.03 -12.22 -20.06
CA CYS A 168 -4.13 -12.93 -20.69
C CYS A 168 -4.37 -14.26 -19.97
N PHE A 169 -5.65 -14.58 -19.77
CA PHE A 169 -6.06 -15.90 -19.30
C PHE A 169 -6.00 -16.90 -20.46
N ALA A 170 -5.35 -18.04 -20.22
CA ALA A 170 -5.25 -19.12 -21.19
C ALA A 170 -5.38 -20.47 -20.49
N VAL A 171 -5.91 -21.45 -21.22
CA VAL A 171 -6.12 -22.81 -20.73
C VAL A 171 -4.99 -23.71 -21.21
N TYR A 172 -4.44 -24.48 -20.28
CA TYR A 172 -3.35 -25.42 -20.51
C TYR A 172 -3.71 -26.77 -19.89
N GLY A 173 -3.25 -27.84 -20.52
CA GLY A 173 -3.37 -29.20 -19.99
C GLY A 173 -2.20 -30.05 -20.48
N SER A 174 -1.93 -31.14 -19.78
CA SER A 174 -0.99 -32.15 -20.30
C SER A 174 -1.49 -32.68 -21.66
N PRO A 175 -0.62 -33.13 -22.58
CA PRO A 175 -1.06 -33.60 -23.90
C PRO A 175 -2.15 -34.68 -23.86
N ALA A 176 -2.10 -35.55 -22.85
CA ALA A 176 -3.12 -36.58 -22.63
C ALA A 176 -4.47 -35.97 -22.23
N GLN A 177 -4.48 -35.00 -21.30
CA GLN A 177 -5.72 -34.31 -20.89
C GLN A 177 -6.32 -33.47 -22.02
N VAL A 178 -5.49 -32.81 -22.82
CA VAL A 178 -5.96 -32.06 -23.99
C VAL A 178 -6.61 -32.98 -25.03
N ALA A 179 -6.03 -34.16 -25.29
CA ALA A 179 -6.65 -35.14 -26.18
C ALA A 179 -7.99 -35.66 -25.63
N LEU A 180 -8.06 -35.89 -24.31
CA LEU A 180 -9.29 -36.34 -23.62
C LEU A 180 -10.41 -35.30 -23.65
N ALA A 181 -10.07 -34.00 -23.59
CA ALA A 181 -11.04 -32.92 -23.60
C ALA A 181 -11.86 -32.84 -24.91
N ALA A 182 -11.33 -33.39 -26.01
CA ALA A 182 -12.06 -33.47 -27.28
C ALA A 182 -13.16 -34.55 -27.29
N GLU A 183 -13.08 -35.54 -26.40
CA GLU A 183 -14.02 -36.68 -26.36
C GLU A 183 -15.03 -36.57 -25.21
N ARG A 184 -14.69 -35.83 -24.15
CA ARG A 184 -15.51 -35.67 -22.96
C ARG A 184 -15.16 -34.39 -22.20
N GLN A 185 -16.09 -33.93 -21.38
CA GLN A 185 -15.90 -32.79 -20.50
C GLN A 185 -14.66 -33.01 -19.59
N PRO A 186 -13.68 -32.08 -19.60
CA PRO A 186 -12.47 -32.23 -18.81
C PRO A 186 -12.70 -31.93 -17.32
N THR A 187 -11.79 -32.43 -16.48
CA THR A 187 -11.65 -31.92 -15.11
C THR A 187 -10.90 -30.60 -15.16
N LEU A 188 -11.49 -29.53 -14.66
CA LEU A 188 -10.87 -28.21 -14.68
C LEU A 188 -9.98 -28.02 -13.44
N ILE A 189 -8.91 -27.27 -13.61
CA ILE A 189 -8.08 -26.78 -12.51
C ILE A 189 -8.26 -25.26 -12.43
N SER A 190 -8.46 -24.75 -11.22
CA SER A 190 -8.64 -23.32 -10.99
C SER A 190 -7.91 -22.89 -9.73
N VAL A 191 -7.65 -21.59 -9.61
CA VAL A 191 -7.03 -21.00 -8.44
C VAL A 191 -8.09 -20.21 -7.67
N ARG A 192 -8.23 -20.49 -6.39
CA ARG A 192 -9.08 -19.72 -5.49
C ARG A 192 -8.27 -18.60 -4.86
N TRP A 193 -8.11 -17.53 -5.62
CA TRP A 193 -7.36 -16.38 -5.16
C TRP A 193 -8.18 -15.54 -4.17
N HIS A 194 -7.94 -15.72 -2.87
CA HIS A 194 -8.64 -14.99 -1.80
C HIS A 194 -10.19 -15.02 -1.97
N ASN A 195 -10.85 -13.86 -1.91
CA ASN A 195 -12.27 -13.64 -2.16
C ASN A 195 -12.54 -13.21 -3.61
N SER A 196 -11.57 -13.37 -4.51
CA SER A 196 -11.70 -12.99 -5.91
C SER A 196 -12.41 -14.07 -6.73
N ARG A 197 -13.17 -13.63 -7.73
CA ARG A 197 -13.75 -14.48 -8.78
C ARG A 197 -12.97 -14.44 -10.08
N LEU A 198 -11.75 -13.86 -10.08
CA LEU A 198 -10.93 -13.65 -11.27
C LEU A 198 -10.81 -14.93 -12.12
N TYR A 199 -10.38 -16.04 -11.52
CA TYR A 199 -10.20 -17.31 -12.22
C TYR A 199 -11.51 -18.01 -12.61
N ALA A 200 -12.60 -17.78 -11.87
CA ALA A 200 -13.92 -18.28 -12.26
C ALA A 200 -14.43 -17.56 -13.52
N HIS A 201 -14.30 -16.22 -13.55
CA HIS A 201 -14.61 -15.42 -14.73
C HIS A 201 -13.68 -15.72 -15.90
N GLY A 202 -12.41 -16.07 -15.62
CA GLY A 202 -11.46 -16.55 -16.64
C GLY A 202 -11.98 -17.80 -17.35
N TRP A 203 -12.45 -18.80 -16.61
CA TRP A 203 -13.05 -20.01 -17.19
C TRP A 203 -14.33 -19.71 -17.99
N GLU A 204 -15.25 -18.90 -17.44
CA GLU A 204 -16.47 -18.50 -18.14
C GLU A 204 -16.17 -17.78 -19.46
N ALA A 205 -15.27 -16.79 -19.42
CA ALA A 205 -14.88 -16.02 -20.58
C ALA A 205 -14.16 -16.87 -21.63
N TRP A 206 -13.26 -17.76 -21.21
CA TRP A 206 -12.55 -18.65 -22.11
C TRP A 206 -13.48 -19.65 -22.79
N CYS A 207 -14.38 -20.32 -22.05
CA CYS A 207 -15.33 -21.27 -22.62
C CYS A 207 -16.25 -20.58 -23.64
N ALA A 208 -16.77 -19.40 -23.32
CA ALA A 208 -17.59 -18.60 -24.24
C ALA A 208 -16.83 -18.22 -25.51
N GLN A 209 -15.54 -17.87 -25.41
CA GLN A 209 -14.71 -17.53 -26.56
C GLN A 209 -14.31 -18.75 -27.40
N ALA A 210 -14.09 -19.90 -26.76
CA ALA A 210 -13.74 -21.16 -27.41
C ALA A 210 -14.97 -21.85 -28.05
N GLY A 211 -16.19 -21.47 -27.67
CA GLY A 211 -17.42 -22.13 -28.08
C GLY A 211 -17.67 -23.44 -27.34
N GLU A 212 -17.07 -23.61 -26.16
CA GLU A 212 -17.19 -24.80 -25.30
C GLU A 212 -18.29 -24.59 -24.25
N ASP A 213 -19.06 -25.64 -23.98
CA ASP A 213 -20.15 -25.64 -22.99
C ASP A 213 -19.73 -26.25 -21.64
N TRP A 214 -18.42 -26.38 -21.39
CA TRP A 214 -17.89 -27.12 -20.23
C TRP A 214 -18.40 -26.58 -18.90
N MET A 215 -18.75 -25.30 -18.79
CA MET A 215 -19.26 -24.71 -17.55
C MET A 215 -20.75 -25.01 -17.31
N GLU A 216 -21.52 -25.35 -18.35
CA GLU A 216 -22.95 -25.69 -18.24
C GLU A 216 -23.14 -27.07 -17.61
N GLY A 217 -22.22 -28.00 -17.87
CA GLY A 217 -22.27 -29.38 -17.38
C GLY A 217 -21.82 -29.60 -15.93
N GLN A 218 -21.63 -28.54 -15.13
CA GLN A 218 -21.08 -28.61 -13.76
C GLN A 218 -19.79 -29.46 -13.68
N PRO A 219 -18.70 -29.00 -14.33
CA PRO A 219 -17.49 -29.80 -14.42
C PRO A 219 -16.90 -30.01 -13.03
N VAL A 220 -16.11 -31.08 -12.88
CA VAL A 220 -15.28 -31.23 -11.68
C VAL A 220 -14.20 -30.15 -11.72
N ILE A 221 -14.20 -29.25 -10.74
CA ILE A 221 -13.19 -28.19 -10.61
C ILE A 221 -12.32 -28.47 -9.40
N ARG A 222 -11.02 -28.68 -9.62
CA ARG A 222 -10.00 -28.77 -8.57
C ARG A 222 -9.46 -27.38 -8.29
N GLN A 223 -9.58 -26.93 -7.05
CA GLN A 223 -9.19 -25.59 -6.63
C GLN A 223 -7.95 -25.64 -5.76
N TYR A 224 -7.02 -24.71 -6.02
CA TYR A 224 -5.82 -24.51 -5.23
C TYR A 224 -5.72 -23.04 -4.80
N ASP A 225 -5.08 -22.78 -3.65
CA ASP A 225 -4.97 -21.41 -3.12
C ASP A 225 -3.89 -20.59 -3.85
N GLU A 226 -2.98 -21.24 -4.58
CA GLU A 226 -1.85 -20.60 -5.28
C GLU A 226 -1.63 -21.25 -6.67
N GLU A 227 -1.19 -20.45 -7.63
CA GLU A 227 -1.02 -20.80 -9.03
C GLU A 227 0.03 -21.91 -9.25
N HIS A 228 1.09 -21.94 -8.45
CA HIS A 228 2.12 -22.98 -8.60
C HIS A 228 1.59 -24.37 -8.26
N TYR A 229 0.65 -24.50 -7.33
CA TYR A 229 0.01 -25.78 -7.04
C TYR A 229 -0.91 -26.22 -8.18
N ALA A 230 -1.70 -25.28 -8.74
CA ALA A 230 -2.51 -25.54 -9.93
C ALA A 230 -1.65 -26.00 -11.11
N LEU A 231 -0.50 -25.36 -11.34
CA LEU A 231 0.44 -25.74 -12.39
C LEU A 231 1.03 -27.15 -12.16
N GLN A 232 1.44 -27.47 -10.92
CA GLN A 232 1.94 -28.81 -10.61
C GLN A 232 0.86 -29.89 -10.79
N ALA A 233 -0.40 -29.59 -10.45
CA ALA A 233 -1.52 -30.50 -10.68
C ALA A 233 -1.74 -30.76 -12.18
N ALA A 234 -1.70 -29.71 -13.01
CA ALA A 234 -1.83 -29.84 -14.47
C ALA A 234 -0.67 -30.67 -15.06
N ILE A 235 0.57 -30.43 -14.61
CA ILE A 235 1.75 -31.22 -15.01
C ILE A 235 1.59 -32.69 -14.60
N ALA A 236 1.00 -32.96 -13.43
CA ALA A 236 0.71 -34.30 -12.94
C ALA A 236 -0.51 -34.96 -13.61
N GLY A 237 -1.14 -34.31 -14.61
CA GLY A 237 -2.26 -34.86 -15.37
C GLY A 237 -3.57 -34.95 -14.59
N GLN A 238 -3.76 -34.07 -13.60
CA GLN A 238 -4.94 -34.04 -12.73
C GLN A 238 -6.15 -33.31 -13.32
N GLY A 239 -5.97 -32.68 -14.48
CA GLY A 239 -6.89 -31.85 -15.22
C GLY A 239 -6.12 -31.14 -16.33
#